data_AF-K4LI89-F1
#
_entry.id   AF-K4LI89-F1
#
_cell.length_a   1.000
_cell.length_b   1.000
_cell.length_c   1.000
_cell.angle_alpha   90.00
_cell.angle_beta   90.00
_cell.angle_gamma   90.00
#
_symmetry.space_group_name_H-M   'P 1'
#
loop_
_entity.id
_entity.type
_entity.pdbx_description
1 polymer ?
#
loop_
_entity_poly.entity_id
_entity_poly.type
_entity_poly.pdbx_seq_one_letter_code
_entity_poly.pdbx_strand_id
1 'polypeptide(L)'
;MPGMARIVYHCYGGSHSSVTAAGIHLGILPRERTARADELLQVPHFDRRESITHGHFRFIGRDRSGNEIFVLGKRRAGRDLSVHLYRVAKIFGCENRICLVDTTKPINLLMIVGGFLSRGLRAASLGRPLVLLGTRLAYSYLLRLVEKVQEDIREGQATAVNGEEVSLPQRRALFYICPEKDPLAVLTAMLHLQPGLPEDVLLDRFFLLKSQFTGKLGEVYFVGKTAGYDVYLLGAGREPQILSRIMREMRFLIAIPQNYLMIAESSGTPVFLRLTCRLFLLPGMFRMLRLLTRAILSLSLDYCLRESLRIKLAIKEGILD
;
A
#
# COMPACT_ATOMS: atom_id res chain seq x y z
N MET A 1 2.94 -23.91 -16.78
CA MET A 1 1.72 -23.15 -17.14
C MET A 1 2.12 -21.68 -17.25
N PRO A 2 1.68 -20.94 -18.27
CA PRO A 2 1.97 -19.50 -18.35
C PRO A 2 1.56 -18.84 -17.04
N GLY A 3 2.44 -18.03 -16.47
CA GLY A 3 2.33 -17.56 -15.08
C GLY A 3 1.00 -16.87 -14.81
N MET A 4 0.23 -17.40 -13.85
CA MET A 4 -1.01 -16.79 -13.37
C MET A 4 -0.69 -15.44 -12.71
N ALA A 5 -1.15 -14.35 -13.33
CA ALA A 5 -0.99 -13.01 -12.76
C ALA A 5 -2.17 -12.67 -11.83
N ARG A 6 -1.90 -11.92 -10.75
CA ARG A 6 -2.95 -11.25 -9.97
C ARG A 6 -3.15 -9.83 -10.47
N ILE A 7 -4.34 -9.53 -10.94
CA ILE A 7 -4.71 -8.19 -11.42
C ILE A 7 -5.57 -7.54 -10.35
N VAL A 8 -5.11 -6.43 -9.80
CA VAL A 8 -5.74 -5.74 -8.69
C VAL A 8 -6.19 -4.35 -9.14
N TYR A 9 -7.49 -4.19 -9.32
CA TYR A 9 -8.10 -2.88 -9.54
C TYR A 9 -8.30 -2.17 -8.21
N HIS A 10 -7.79 -0.96 -8.05
CA HIS A 10 -7.90 -0.25 -6.78
C HIS A 10 -8.44 1.17 -6.94
N CYS A 11 -9.16 1.61 -5.90
CA CYS A 11 -9.67 2.97 -5.78
C CYS A 11 -9.84 3.34 -4.31
N TYR A 12 -10.37 4.52 -4.01
CA TYR A 12 -10.55 5.00 -2.63
C TYR A 12 -11.29 3.99 -1.74
N GLY A 13 -12.51 3.60 -2.15
CA GLY A 13 -13.39 2.77 -1.31
C GLY A 13 -13.56 1.33 -1.79
N GLY A 14 -12.91 0.93 -2.88
CA GLY A 14 -12.93 -0.42 -3.41
C GLY A 14 -14.29 -0.94 -3.91
N SER A 15 -15.30 -0.09 -4.15
CA SER A 15 -16.71 -0.54 -4.38
C SER A 15 -17.38 -0.07 -5.66
N HIS A 16 -16.78 0.86 -6.39
CA HIS A 16 -17.41 1.48 -7.55
C HIS A 16 -16.50 1.36 -8.76
N SER A 17 -15.60 2.31 -8.99
CA SER A 17 -14.72 2.30 -10.17
C SER A 17 -13.85 1.05 -10.28
N SER A 18 -13.27 0.58 -9.18
CA SER A 18 -12.44 -0.64 -9.16
C SER A 18 -13.26 -1.91 -9.43
N VAL A 19 -14.48 -1.97 -8.87
CA VAL A 19 -15.41 -3.10 -9.04
C VAL A 19 -15.94 -3.14 -10.46
N THR A 20 -16.34 -1.99 -11.01
CA THR A 20 -16.77 -1.87 -12.40
C THR A 20 -15.65 -2.26 -13.36
N ALA A 21 -14.41 -1.81 -13.13
CA ALA A 21 -13.28 -2.23 -13.95
C ALA A 21 -13.05 -3.74 -13.90
N ALA A 22 -13.12 -4.36 -12.71
CA ALA A 22 -13.04 -5.81 -12.57
C ALA A 22 -14.19 -6.54 -13.29
N GLY A 23 -15.41 -6.02 -13.23
CA GLY A 23 -16.57 -6.57 -13.94
C GLY A 23 -16.42 -6.51 -15.46
N ILE A 24 -15.88 -5.41 -16.00
CA ILE A 24 -15.56 -5.29 -17.44
C ILE A 24 -14.44 -6.27 -17.82
N HIS A 25 -13.41 -6.40 -16.98
CA HIS A 25 -12.29 -7.30 -17.21
C HIS A 25 -12.78 -8.74 -17.38
N LEU A 26 -13.64 -9.19 -16.46
CA LEU A 26 -14.19 -10.54 -16.42
C LEU A 26 -15.31 -10.79 -17.45
N GLY A 27 -15.73 -9.77 -18.21
CA GLY A 27 -16.84 -9.89 -19.14
C GLY A 27 -18.21 -10.03 -18.47
N ILE A 28 -18.32 -9.69 -17.17
CA ILE A 28 -19.60 -9.58 -16.46
C ILE A 28 -20.39 -8.37 -16.98
N LEU A 29 -19.66 -7.31 -17.37
CA LEU A 29 -20.23 -6.09 -17.92
C LEU A 29 -19.95 -5.96 -19.43
N PRO A 30 -20.86 -5.36 -20.20
CA PRO A 30 -20.76 -5.26 -21.67
C PRO A 30 -19.60 -4.35 -22.11
N ARG A 31 -19.02 -4.62 -23.28
CA ARG A 31 -17.92 -3.82 -23.83
C ARG A 31 -18.39 -2.82 -24.89
N GLU A 32 -19.43 -3.18 -25.62
CA GLU A 32 -19.92 -2.46 -26.79
C GLU A 32 -20.80 -1.26 -26.41
N ARG A 33 -21.23 -1.19 -25.15
CA ARG A 33 -22.09 -0.14 -24.62
C ARG A 33 -21.85 0.11 -23.14
N THR A 34 -22.36 1.23 -22.65
CA THR A 34 -22.44 1.49 -21.21
C THR A 34 -23.37 0.50 -20.51
N ALA A 35 -22.93 -0.08 -19.40
CA ALA A 35 -23.72 -0.98 -18.58
C ALA A 35 -24.99 -0.32 -18.01
N ARG A 36 -26.08 -1.08 -17.95
CA ARG A 36 -27.33 -0.73 -17.27
C ARG A 36 -27.15 -0.76 -15.75
N ALA A 37 -28.08 -0.13 -15.05
CA ALA A 37 -28.00 0.02 -13.60
C ALA A 37 -28.09 -1.34 -12.88
N ASP A 38 -28.99 -2.21 -13.34
CA ASP A 38 -29.16 -3.59 -12.89
C ASP A 38 -27.90 -4.43 -13.15
N GLU A 39 -27.28 -4.31 -14.33
CA GLU A 39 -26.01 -4.99 -14.66
C GLU A 39 -24.88 -4.57 -13.70
N LEU A 40 -24.76 -3.27 -13.40
CA LEU A 40 -23.77 -2.76 -12.44
C LEU A 40 -24.00 -3.32 -11.03
N LEU A 41 -25.27 -3.42 -10.59
CA LEU A 41 -25.63 -3.95 -9.28
C LEU A 41 -25.37 -5.45 -9.13
N GLN A 42 -25.31 -6.19 -10.24
CA GLN A 42 -24.99 -7.62 -10.25
C GLN A 42 -23.49 -7.90 -10.07
N VAL A 43 -22.61 -6.91 -10.31
CA VAL A 43 -21.17 -7.11 -10.15
C VAL A 43 -20.82 -7.36 -8.67
N PRO A 44 -20.03 -8.40 -8.35
CA PRO A 44 -19.64 -8.69 -6.97
C PRO A 44 -19.05 -7.47 -6.27
N HIS A 45 -19.55 -7.20 -5.05
CA HIS A 45 -19.16 -6.07 -4.19
C HIS A 45 -19.51 -4.66 -4.68
N PHE A 46 -20.27 -4.50 -5.76
CA PHE A 46 -20.71 -3.18 -6.20
C PHE A 46 -21.69 -2.56 -5.20
N ASP A 47 -21.31 -1.43 -4.62
CA ASP A 47 -22.08 -0.67 -3.63
C ASP A 47 -22.86 -1.51 -2.58
N ARG A 48 -22.23 -2.60 -2.10
CA ARG A 48 -22.84 -3.45 -1.06
C ARG A 48 -22.89 -2.73 0.28
N ARG A 49 -23.90 -3.08 1.08
CA ARG A 49 -24.15 -2.51 2.42
C ARG A 49 -23.11 -2.95 3.45
N GLU A 50 -22.47 -4.09 3.24
CA GLU A 50 -21.37 -4.59 4.07
C GLU A 50 -20.28 -3.52 4.19
N SER A 51 -19.78 -3.31 5.41
CA SER A 51 -18.67 -2.40 5.64
C SER A 51 -17.46 -2.86 4.84
N ILE A 52 -16.98 -2.04 3.90
CA ILE A 52 -15.71 -2.31 3.25
C ILE A 52 -14.61 -2.10 4.28
N THR A 53 -13.99 -3.20 4.66
CA THR A 53 -12.73 -3.14 5.38
C THR A 53 -11.66 -2.73 4.38
N HIS A 54 -11.11 -1.53 4.56
CA HIS A 54 -10.08 -1.00 3.66
C HIS A 54 -8.76 -1.73 3.89
N GLY A 55 -7.93 -1.76 2.85
CA GLY A 55 -6.66 -2.48 2.86
C GLY A 55 -6.77 -3.98 2.60
N HIS A 56 -7.96 -4.48 2.24
CA HIS A 56 -8.16 -5.88 1.87
C HIS A 56 -8.31 -6.08 0.36
N PHE A 57 -7.62 -7.09 -0.18
CA PHE A 57 -7.79 -7.58 -1.54
C PHE A 57 -8.99 -8.52 -1.59
N ARG A 58 -10.01 -8.14 -2.35
CA ARG A 58 -11.23 -8.94 -2.50
C ARG A 58 -11.26 -9.58 -3.86
N PHE A 59 -11.26 -10.90 -3.89
CA PHE A 59 -11.34 -11.68 -5.11
C PHE A 59 -12.70 -11.49 -5.80
N ILE A 60 -12.68 -11.30 -7.12
CA ILE A 60 -13.89 -11.17 -7.95
C ILE A 60 -14.08 -12.41 -8.82
N GLY A 61 -13.02 -12.91 -9.46
CA GLY A 61 -13.11 -14.02 -10.39
C GLY A 61 -11.79 -14.27 -11.14
N ARG A 62 -11.81 -15.22 -12.07
CA ARG A 62 -10.69 -15.52 -12.97
C ARG A 62 -11.06 -15.18 -14.41
N ASP A 63 -10.13 -14.59 -15.15
CA ASP A 63 -10.32 -14.32 -16.58
C ASP A 63 -10.09 -15.58 -17.44
N ARG A 64 -10.26 -15.44 -18.76
CA ARG A 64 -10.09 -16.55 -19.72
C ARG A 64 -8.66 -17.09 -19.79
N SER A 65 -7.67 -16.29 -19.41
CA SER A 65 -6.26 -16.66 -19.36
C SER A 65 -5.87 -17.25 -18.00
N GLY A 66 -6.82 -17.39 -17.08
CA GLY A 66 -6.60 -17.90 -15.73
C GLY A 66 -6.06 -16.88 -14.73
N ASN A 67 -5.92 -15.60 -15.13
CA ASN A 67 -5.48 -14.54 -14.22
C ASN A 67 -6.55 -14.29 -13.15
N GLU A 68 -6.11 -14.05 -11.92
CA GLU A 68 -7.00 -13.80 -10.79
C GLU A 68 -7.26 -12.30 -10.64
N ILE A 69 -8.54 -11.91 -10.59
CA ILE A 69 -8.96 -10.51 -10.55
C ILE A 69 -9.41 -10.15 -9.13
N PHE A 70 -8.83 -9.08 -8.59
CA PHE A 70 -9.10 -8.56 -7.27
C PHE A 70 -9.48 -7.08 -7.29
N VAL A 71 -10.14 -6.64 -6.23
CA VAL A 71 -10.37 -5.22 -5.94
C VAL A 71 -9.79 -4.81 -4.59
N LEU A 72 -9.28 -3.58 -4.51
CA LEU A 72 -8.70 -3.03 -3.29
C LEU A 72 -9.21 -1.61 -3.00
N GLY A 73 -9.68 -1.40 -1.76
CA GLY A 73 -10.03 -0.08 -1.22
C GLY A 73 -8.85 0.53 -0.47
N LYS A 74 -8.23 1.58 -1.04
CA LYS A 74 -6.94 2.12 -0.58
C LYS A 74 -7.02 3.43 0.21
N ARG A 75 -8.22 4.01 0.40
CA ARG A 75 -8.42 5.33 0.98
C ARG A 75 -7.51 6.39 0.33
N ARG A 76 -6.68 7.08 1.12
CA ARG A 76 -5.85 8.21 0.70
C ARG A 76 -4.51 7.78 0.12
N ALA A 77 -4.28 6.48 -0.07
CA ALA A 77 -3.03 5.94 -0.58
C ALA A 77 -2.73 6.27 -2.07
N GLY A 78 -3.70 6.81 -2.82
CA GLY A 78 -3.43 7.41 -4.14
C GLY A 78 -2.70 6.50 -5.16
N ARG A 79 -2.10 7.09 -6.20
CA ARG A 79 -1.30 6.35 -7.21
C ARG A 79 -0.02 5.76 -6.62
N ASP A 80 0.50 6.41 -5.59
CA ASP A 80 1.76 6.03 -4.95
C ASP A 80 1.69 4.61 -4.38
N LEU A 81 0.50 4.11 -4.02
CA LEU A 81 0.32 2.71 -3.64
C LEU A 81 0.75 1.72 -4.74
N SER A 82 0.42 1.96 -6.01
CA SER A 82 0.84 1.07 -7.11
C SER A 82 2.36 0.99 -7.19
N VAL A 83 3.02 2.15 -7.16
CA VAL A 83 4.48 2.27 -7.22
C VAL A 83 5.11 1.57 -6.02
N HIS A 84 4.50 1.75 -4.86
CA HIS A 84 4.97 1.21 -3.60
C HIS A 84 4.98 -0.31 -3.59
N LEU A 85 3.84 -0.92 -3.89
CA LEU A 85 3.71 -2.38 -3.92
C LEU A 85 4.54 -2.99 -5.06
N TYR A 86 4.64 -2.32 -6.22
CA TYR A 86 5.55 -2.75 -7.29
C TYR A 86 7.01 -2.80 -6.82
N ARG A 87 7.49 -1.76 -6.12
CA ARG A 87 8.85 -1.74 -5.56
C ARG A 87 9.08 -2.87 -4.56
N VAL A 88 8.10 -3.15 -3.70
CA VAL A 88 8.15 -4.28 -2.77
C VAL A 88 8.20 -5.60 -3.53
N ALA A 89 7.32 -5.82 -4.51
CA ALA A 89 7.33 -7.03 -5.33
C ALA A 89 8.68 -7.25 -6.03
N LYS A 90 9.28 -6.16 -6.54
CA LYS A 90 10.60 -6.16 -7.19
C LYS A 90 11.74 -6.55 -6.24
N ILE A 91 11.69 -6.18 -4.96
CA ILE A 91 12.67 -6.64 -3.95
C ILE A 91 12.69 -8.17 -3.86
N PHE A 92 11.56 -8.82 -4.10
CA PHE A 92 11.38 -10.26 -4.07
C PHE A 92 11.38 -10.94 -5.45
N GLY A 93 11.66 -10.20 -6.54
CA GLY A 93 11.61 -10.75 -7.92
C GLY A 93 10.21 -11.22 -8.35
N CYS A 94 9.17 -10.67 -7.73
CA CYS A 94 7.78 -11.09 -7.90
C CYS A 94 6.94 -10.02 -8.63
N GLU A 95 7.56 -9.03 -9.26
CA GLU A 95 6.87 -7.91 -9.93
C GLU A 95 5.92 -8.38 -11.04
N ASN A 96 6.25 -9.48 -11.71
CA ASN A 96 5.43 -10.05 -12.79
C ASN A 96 4.22 -10.85 -12.26
N ARG A 97 4.14 -11.11 -10.93
CA ARG A 97 3.03 -11.84 -10.31
C ARG A 97 1.85 -10.95 -9.95
N ILE A 98 2.02 -9.62 -9.99
CA ILE A 98 1.01 -8.66 -9.57
C ILE A 98 0.93 -7.45 -10.52
N CYS A 99 -0.28 -7.14 -10.99
CA CYS A 99 -0.59 -5.97 -11.79
C CYS A 99 -1.55 -5.06 -11.02
N LEU A 100 -1.13 -3.83 -10.69
CA LEU A 100 -1.90 -2.90 -9.87
C LEU A 100 -2.46 -1.74 -10.71
N VAL A 101 -3.78 -1.70 -10.86
CA VAL A 101 -4.46 -0.76 -11.74
C VAL A 101 -5.22 0.28 -10.94
N ASP A 102 -4.79 1.55 -11.04
CA ASP A 102 -5.48 2.66 -10.38
C ASP A 102 -6.71 3.12 -11.18
N THR A 103 -7.89 2.99 -10.56
CA THR A 103 -9.19 3.40 -11.11
C THR A 103 -9.74 4.67 -10.44
N THR A 104 -8.87 5.49 -9.84
CA THR A 104 -9.26 6.72 -9.12
C THR A 104 -9.48 7.91 -10.07
N LYS A 105 -8.80 7.96 -11.22
CA LYS A 105 -8.89 9.09 -12.17
C LYS A 105 -10.32 9.38 -12.70
N PRO A 106 -11.16 8.39 -13.06
CA PRO A 106 -12.50 8.66 -13.58
C PRO A 106 -13.57 8.87 -12.49
N ILE A 107 -13.20 8.88 -11.21
CA ILE A 107 -14.15 9.12 -10.12
C ILE A 107 -14.65 10.57 -10.20
N ASN A 108 -15.97 10.73 -10.28
CA ASN A 108 -16.65 12.01 -10.33
C ASN A 108 -17.44 12.29 -9.04
N LEU A 109 -17.94 13.53 -8.90
CA LEU A 109 -18.63 13.99 -7.69
C LEU A 109 -19.87 13.16 -7.36
N LEU A 110 -20.61 12.66 -8.37
CA LEU A 110 -21.78 11.81 -8.15
C LEU A 110 -21.39 10.49 -7.46
N MET A 111 -20.27 9.89 -7.85
CA MET A 111 -19.75 8.69 -7.19
C MET A 111 -19.30 8.98 -5.75
N ILE A 112 -18.69 10.14 -5.51
CA ILE A 112 -18.22 10.55 -4.17
C ILE A 112 -19.41 10.78 -3.24
N VAL A 113 -20.34 11.66 -3.63
CA VAL A 113 -21.52 12.02 -2.84
C VAL A 113 -22.44 10.81 -2.70
N GLY A 114 -22.73 10.11 -3.80
CA GLY A 114 -23.55 8.91 -3.77
C GLY A 114 -22.94 7.81 -2.89
N GLY A 115 -21.62 7.61 -2.98
CA GLY A 115 -20.92 6.64 -2.14
C GLY A 115 -20.94 7.01 -0.66
N PHE A 116 -20.81 8.29 -0.33
CA PHE A 116 -20.95 8.78 1.04
C PHE A 116 -22.37 8.61 1.57
N LEU A 117 -23.40 8.96 0.79
CA LEU A 117 -24.79 8.76 1.18
C LEU A 117 -25.12 7.26 1.36
N SER A 118 -24.76 6.43 0.37
CA SER A 118 -25.10 5.00 0.38
C SER A 118 -24.37 4.23 1.47
N ARG A 119 -23.05 4.40 1.57
CA ARG A 119 -22.20 3.57 2.46
C ARG A 119 -21.80 4.27 3.75
N GLY A 120 -21.63 5.60 3.72
CA GLY A 120 -21.29 6.40 4.89
C GLY A 120 -22.51 6.63 5.79
N LEU A 121 -23.57 7.21 5.23
CA LEU A 121 -24.82 7.50 5.95
C LEU A 121 -25.84 6.34 5.93
N ARG A 122 -25.51 5.23 5.25
CA ARG A 122 -26.40 4.06 5.07
C ARG A 122 -27.73 4.38 4.36
N ALA A 123 -27.81 5.52 3.68
CA ALA A 123 -28.96 5.98 2.90
C ALA A 123 -28.89 5.46 1.46
N ALA A 124 -28.92 4.13 1.29
CA ALA A 124 -28.73 3.47 0.00
C ALA A 124 -29.75 3.90 -1.07
N SER A 125 -31.00 4.22 -0.70
CA SER A 125 -32.04 4.69 -1.62
C SER A 125 -31.69 6.03 -2.27
N LEU A 126 -30.95 6.90 -1.57
CA LEU A 126 -30.51 8.20 -2.08
C LEU A 126 -29.14 8.11 -2.75
N GLY A 127 -28.23 7.34 -2.14
CA GLY A 127 -26.85 7.25 -2.61
C GLY A 127 -26.68 6.40 -3.87
N ARG A 128 -27.36 5.25 -3.98
CA ARG A 128 -27.19 4.32 -5.11
C ARG A 128 -27.53 4.93 -6.47
N PRO A 129 -28.64 5.64 -6.65
CA PRO A 129 -28.94 6.28 -7.93
C PRO A 129 -27.81 7.20 -8.40
N LEU A 130 -27.23 7.99 -7.48
CA LEU A 130 -26.10 8.87 -7.79
C LEU A 130 -24.83 8.10 -8.14
N VAL A 131 -24.52 7.04 -7.39
CA VAL A 131 -23.38 6.14 -7.69
C VAL A 131 -23.53 5.52 -9.08
N LEU A 132 -24.71 5.02 -9.40
CA LEU A 132 -24.99 4.37 -10.69
C LEU A 132 -24.85 5.35 -11.84
N LEU A 133 -25.42 6.55 -11.72
CA LEU A 133 -25.27 7.61 -12.72
C LEU A 133 -23.80 8.00 -12.89
N GLY A 134 -23.10 8.26 -11.79
CA GLY A 134 -21.67 8.59 -11.81
C GLY A 134 -20.80 7.48 -12.42
N THR A 135 -21.10 6.22 -12.12
CA THR A 135 -20.38 5.06 -12.66
C THR A 135 -20.60 4.94 -14.17
N ARG A 136 -21.84 5.15 -14.63
CA ARG A 136 -22.18 5.12 -16.07
C ARG A 136 -21.46 6.23 -16.84
N LEU A 137 -21.31 7.42 -16.26
CA LEU A 137 -20.52 8.52 -16.85
C LEU A 137 -19.03 8.15 -16.96
N ALA A 138 -18.49 7.45 -15.96
CA ALA A 138 -17.10 6.98 -15.94
C ALA A 138 -16.83 5.74 -16.82
N TYR A 139 -17.89 5.11 -17.33
CA TYR A 139 -17.81 3.75 -17.89
C TYR A 139 -16.86 3.62 -19.08
N SER A 140 -16.96 4.53 -20.05
CA SER A 140 -16.12 4.49 -21.26
C SER A 140 -14.62 4.64 -20.95
N TYR A 141 -14.28 5.42 -19.91
CA TYR A 141 -12.92 5.52 -19.43
C TYR A 141 -12.45 4.20 -18.79
N LEU A 142 -13.29 3.59 -17.95
CA LEU A 142 -12.95 2.33 -17.28
C LEU A 142 -12.78 1.20 -18.29
N LEU A 143 -13.62 1.16 -19.34
CA LEU A 143 -13.49 0.20 -20.44
C LEU A 143 -12.14 0.33 -21.13
N ARG A 144 -11.78 1.53 -21.60
CA ARG A 144 -10.48 1.79 -22.26
C ARG A 144 -9.29 1.45 -21.36
N LEU A 145 -9.41 1.73 -20.05
CA LEU A 145 -8.39 1.36 -19.08
C LEU A 145 -8.21 -0.16 -18.98
N VAL A 146 -9.31 -0.91 -18.97
CA VAL A 146 -9.29 -2.38 -18.90
C VAL A 146 -8.75 -2.98 -20.19
N GLU A 147 -9.14 -2.46 -21.35
CA GLU A 147 -8.63 -2.89 -22.66
C GLU A 147 -7.12 -2.75 -22.72
N LYS A 148 -6.59 -1.57 -22.37
CA LYS A 148 -5.16 -1.33 -22.28
C LYS A 148 -4.46 -2.30 -21.34
N VAL A 149 -5.00 -2.52 -20.14
CA VAL A 149 -4.40 -3.48 -19.18
C VAL A 149 -4.37 -4.90 -19.75
N GLN A 150 -5.41 -5.32 -20.46
CA GLN A 150 -5.44 -6.65 -21.08
C GLN A 150 -4.49 -6.78 -22.27
N GLU A 151 -4.20 -5.69 -22.98
CA GLU A 151 -3.17 -5.62 -24.02
C GLU A 151 -1.77 -5.71 -23.39
N ASP A 152 -1.46 -4.86 -22.42
CA ASP A 152 -0.18 -4.83 -21.70
C ASP A 152 0.15 -6.22 -21.10
N ILE A 153 -0.85 -6.92 -20.55
CA ILE A 153 -0.67 -8.26 -19.98
C ILE A 153 -0.43 -9.31 -21.06
N ARG A 154 -1.13 -9.24 -22.19
CA ARG A 154 -0.93 -10.18 -23.30
C ARG A 154 0.49 -10.06 -23.88
N GLU A 155 0.98 -8.83 -24.05
CA GLU A 155 2.35 -8.55 -24.49
C GLU A 155 3.39 -9.02 -23.46
N GLY A 156 3.14 -8.76 -22.18
CA GLY A 156 4.02 -9.22 -21.09
C GLY A 156 4.08 -10.74 -20.97
N GLN A 157 2.95 -11.42 -21.12
CA GLN A 157 2.89 -12.90 -21.10
C GLN A 157 3.60 -13.50 -22.31
N ALA A 158 3.42 -12.96 -23.52
CA ALA A 158 4.12 -13.42 -24.72
C ALA A 158 5.65 -13.33 -24.59
N THR A 159 6.15 -12.33 -23.87
CA THR A 159 7.57 -12.14 -23.60
C THR A 159 8.09 -13.09 -22.52
N ALA A 160 7.26 -13.42 -21.51
CA ALA A 160 7.63 -14.28 -20.38
C ALA A 160 7.64 -15.78 -20.69
N VAL A 161 6.94 -16.27 -21.73
CA VAL A 161 7.00 -17.68 -22.16
C VAL A 161 8.42 -18.09 -22.59
N ASN A 162 9.31 -17.13 -22.86
CA ASN A 162 10.72 -17.35 -23.21
C ASN A 162 11.70 -17.24 -22.02
N GLY A 163 11.21 -17.12 -20.78
CA GLY A 163 12.04 -16.92 -19.58
C GLY A 163 11.82 -17.99 -18.50
N GLU A 164 12.89 -18.32 -17.78
CA GLU A 164 12.98 -19.35 -16.72
C GLU A 164 11.95 -19.22 -15.59
N GLU A 165 11.67 -20.36 -14.93
CA GLU A 165 10.83 -20.45 -13.73
C GLU A 165 11.24 -19.44 -12.66
N VAL A 166 10.25 -18.66 -12.19
CA VAL A 166 10.43 -17.65 -11.15
C VAL A 166 10.76 -18.33 -9.82
N SER A 167 12.06 -18.45 -9.52
CA SER A 167 12.57 -18.93 -8.25
C SER A 167 12.00 -18.12 -7.07
N LEU A 168 11.75 -18.79 -5.95
CA LEU A 168 11.33 -18.13 -4.71
C LEU A 168 12.37 -17.07 -4.31
N PRO A 169 11.94 -15.96 -3.69
CA PRO A 169 12.88 -14.93 -3.26
C PRO A 169 13.95 -15.54 -2.37
N GLN A 170 15.23 -15.35 -2.69
CA GLN A 170 16.35 -15.79 -1.84
C GLN A 170 16.58 -14.87 -0.64
N ARG A 171 15.90 -13.71 -0.59
CA ARG A 171 16.13 -12.64 0.37
C ARG A 171 15.01 -12.53 1.39
N ARG A 172 15.37 -12.39 2.66
CA ARG A 172 14.44 -12.02 3.73
C ARG A 172 14.54 -10.52 3.95
N ALA A 173 13.39 -9.85 4.01
CA ALA A 173 13.32 -8.43 4.23
C ALA A 173 12.44 -8.10 5.45
N LEU A 174 12.91 -7.13 6.24
CA LEU A 174 12.18 -6.55 7.36
C LEU A 174 11.79 -5.11 6.98
N PHE A 175 10.50 -4.85 6.90
CA PHE A 175 9.96 -3.53 6.54
C PHE A 175 9.47 -2.80 7.78
N TYR A 176 10.08 -1.66 8.09
CA TYR A 176 9.59 -0.72 9.08
C TYR A 176 8.55 0.20 8.45
N ILE A 177 7.30 0.08 8.87
CA ILE A 177 6.22 0.96 8.42
C ILE A 177 6.38 2.32 9.07
N CYS A 178 6.70 3.32 8.25
CA CYS A 178 7.07 4.66 8.70
C CYS A 178 5.97 5.65 8.29
N PRO A 179 5.12 6.12 9.23
CA PRO A 179 4.16 7.17 8.93
C PRO A 179 4.86 8.46 8.46
N GLU A 180 4.16 9.25 7.66
CA GLU A 180 4.69 10.50 7.12
C GLU A 180 5.11 11.45 8.26
N LYS A 181 6.37 11.91 8.20
CA LYS A 181 7.01 12.82 9.18
C LYS A 181 7.15 12.23 10.58
N ASP A 182 7.04 10.92 10.74
CA ASP A 182 7.22 10.26 12.02
C ASP A 182 8.71 9.93 12.29
N PRO A 183 9.34 10.48 13.35
CA PRO A 183 10.72 10.17 13.70
C PRO A 183 10.93 8.78 14.33
N LEU A 184 9.97 8.26 15.11
CA LEU A 184 10.24 7.11 16.00
C LEU A 184 10.41 5.82 15.21
N ALA A 185 9.60 5.59 14.18
CA ALA A 185 9.73 4.40 13.34
C ALA A 185 11.13 4.32 12.67
N VAL A 186 11.66 5.47 12.26
CA VAL A 186 13.00 5.57 11.66
C VAL A 186 14.10 5.33 12.70
N LEU A 187 14.01 5.97 13.87
CA LEU A 187 14.97 5.78 14.96
C LEU A 187 14.98 4.33 15.45
N THR A 188 13.80 3.70 15.58
CA THR A 188 13.66 2.30 15.97
C THR A 188 14.34 1.37 14.96
N ALA A 189 14.18 1.63 13.66
CA ALA A 189 14.87 0.86 12.61
C ALA A 189 16.40 1.01 12.67
N MET A 190 16.88 2.24 12.92
CA MET A 190 18.31 2.51 13.06
C MET A 190 18.92 1.82 14.29
N LEU A 191 18.23 1.89 15.44
CA LEU A 191 18.63 1.21 16.67
C LEU A 191 18.54 -0.32 16.56
N HIS A 192 17.60 -0.85 15.76
CA HIS A 192 17.59 -2.28 15.45
C HIS A 192 18.91 -2.72 14.80
N LEU A 193 19.39 -1.95 13.81
CA LEU A 193 20.64 -2.24 13.12
C LEU A 193 21.87 -2.07 14.01
N GLN A 194 21.92 -0.99 14.79
CA GLN A 194 23.07 -0.64 15.62
C GLN A 194 22.62 -0.17 17.02
N PRO A 195 22.27 -1.09 17.93
CA PRO A 195 21.72 -0.75 19.24
C PRO A 195 22.72 -0.05 20.17
N GLY A 196 24.03 -0.23 19.95
CA GLY A 196 25.10 0.40 20.73
C GLY A 196 25.67 1.68 20.11
N LEU A 197 24.98 2.29 19.13
CA LEU A 197 25.48 3.51 18.50
C LEU A 197 25.40 4.69 19.48
N PRO A 198 26.46 5.50 19.64
CA PRO A 198 26.42 6.72 20.44
C PRO A 198 25.27 7.64 20.02
N GLU A 199 24.59 8.25 20.99
CA GLU A 199 23.38 9.05 20.77
C GLU A 199 23.59 10.21 19.79
N ASP A 200 24.71 10.92 19.92
CA ASP A 200 25.09 12.03 19.06
C ASP A 200 25.21 11.58 17.60
N VAL A 201 25.93 10.48 17.37
CA VAL A 201 26.13 9.88 16.04
C VAL A 201 24.81 9.36 15.46
N LEU A 202 23.97 8.74 16.29
CA LEU A 202 22.65 8.27 15.90
C LEU A 202 21.77 9.43 15.39
N LEU A 203 21.71 10.51 16.16
CA LEU A 203 20.89 11.67 15.82
C LEU A 203 21.40 12.39 14.56
N ASP A 204 22.72 12.51 14.36
CA ASP A 204 23.27 13.08 13.12
C ASP A 204 22.91 12.25 11.89
N ARG A 205 23.04 10.92 11.99
CA ARG A 205 22.61 10.01 10.92
C ARG A 205 21.11 10.07 10.68
N PHE A 206 20.31 10.20 11.74
CA PHE A 206 18.86 10.34 11.64
C PHE A 206 18.47 11.57 10.83
N PHE A 207 19.09 12.73 11.10
CA PHE A 207 18.80 13.95 10.36
C PHE A 207 19.23 13.87 8.89
N LEU A 208 20.38 13.25 8.61
CA LEU A 208 20.80 12.98 7.24
C LEU A 208 19.79 12.09 6.51
N LEU A 209 19.35 11.01 7.14
CA LEU A 209 18.36 10.10 6.59
C LEU A 209 17.00 10.79 6.35
N LYS A 210 16.55 11.63 7.29
CA LYS A 210 15.29 12.39 7.15
C LYS A 210 15.29 13.40 6.01
N SER A 211 16.45 13.84 5.54
CA SER A 211 16.54 14.65 4.32
C SER A 211 16.24 13.85 3.05
N GLN A 212 16.43 12.53 3.08
CA GLN A 212 16.24 11.61 1.95
C GLN A 212 14.93 10.82 2.04
N PHE A 213 14.41 10.62 3.25
CA PHE A 213 13.22 9.83 3.54
C PHE A 213 12.26 10.57 4.47
N THR A 214 11.06 10.87 3.98
CA THR A 214 10.07 11.65 4.71
C THR A 214 8.95 10.78 5.30
N GLY A 215 8.86 9.51 4.89
CA GLY A 215 7.75 8.61 5.22
C GLY A 215 6.53 8.81 4.32
N LYS A 216 6.69 9.52 3.19
CA LYS A 216 5.62 9.64 2.19
C LYS A 216 5.35 8.28 1.56
N LEU A 217 4.09 8.03 1.24
CA LEU A 217 3.72 6.79 0.56
C LEU A 217 4.46 6.68 -0.78
N GLY A 218 4.94 5.48 -1.10
CA GLY A 218 5.78 5.23 -2.28
C GLY A 218 7.29 5.26 -1.99
N GLU A 219 7.73 5.89 -0.89
CA GLU A 219 9.13 5.85 -0.47
C GLU A 219 9.50 4.46 0.06
N VAL A 220 10.62 3.92 -0.42
CA VAL A 220 11.25 2.69 0.05
C VAL A 220 12.73 2.98 0.20
N TYR A 221 13.29 2.77 1.38
CA TYR A 221 14.69 3.09 1.66
C TYR A 221 15.39 1.90 2.29
N PHE A 222 16.49 1.43 1.71
CA PHE A 222 17.31 0.37 2.30
C PHE A 222 18.23 0.95 3.38
N VAL A 223 18.13 0.44 4.60
CA VAL A 223 18.88 0.97 5.75
C VAL A 223 20.14 0.15 6.04
N GLY A 224 20.07 -1.17 5.87
CA GLY A 224 21.18 -2.07 6.18
C GLY A 224 20.76 -3.52 6.31
N LYS A 225 21.65 -4.37 6.82
CA LYS A 225 21.40 -5.80 7.03
C LYS A 225 21.62 -6.18 8.50
N THR A 226 20.75 -7.02 9.05
CA THR A 226 20.90 -7.56 10.41
C THR A 226 20.18 -8.89 10.55
N ALA A 227 20.76 -9.84 11.29
CA ALA A 227 20.16 -11.14 11.60
C ALA A 227 19.59 -11.92 10.38
N GLY A 228 20.22 -11.78 9.21
CA GLY A 228 19.78 -12.44 7.97
C GLY A 228 18.65 -11.73 7.22
N TYR A 229 18.27 -10.52 7.62
CA TYR A 229 17.27 -9.67 6.98
C TYR A 229 17.89 -8.42 6.35
N ASP A 230 17.43 -8.09 5.16
CA ASP A 230 17.59 -6.77 4.56
C ASP A 230 16.53 -5.82 5.18
N VAL A 231 16.97 -4.76 5.85
CA VAL A 231 16.09 -3.84 6.58
C VAL A 231 15.75 -2.64 5.70
N TYR A 232 14.45 -2.38 5.56
CA TYR A 232 13.92 -1.27 4.77
C TYR A 232 13.01 -0.37 5.59
N LEU A 233 13.05 0.93 5.33
CA LEU A 233 12.00 1.86 5.71
C LEU A 233 10.95 1.93 4.61
N LEU A 234 9.70 1.85 5.01
CA LEU A 234 8.56 1.85 4.11
C LEU A 234 7.67 3.05 4.42
N GLY A 235 7.64 4.03 3.53
CA GLY A 235 6.85 5.24 3.73
C GLY A 235 5.36 4.91 3.65
N ALA A 236 4.63 5.25 4.71
CA ALA A 236 3.25 4.80 4.93
C ALA A 236 2.20 5.90 4.81
N GLY A 237 2.64 7.14 4.54
CA GLY A 237 1.74 8.27 4.42
C GLY A 237 0.98 8.54 5.72
N ARG A 238 -0.30 8.89 5.60
CA ARG A 238 -1.16 9.25 6.74
C ARG A 238 -1.98 8.10 7.32
N GLU A 239 -2.02 6.95 6.64
CA GLU A 239 -2.85 5.79 7.00
C GLU A 239 -1.98 4.52 7.10
N PRO A 240 -1.01 4.48 8.03
CA PRO A 240 -0.02 3.40 8.11
C PRO A 240 -0.65 2.02 8.37
N GLN A 241 -1.78 1.96 9.08
CA GLN A 241 -2.49 0.71 9.34
C GLN A 241 -3.05 0.09 8.06
N ILE A 242 -3.50 0.93 7.11
CA ILE A 242 -4.02 0.46 5.82
C ILE A 242 -2.87 -0.11 4.99
N LEU A 243 -1.72 0.58 4.93
CA LEU A 243 -0.57 0.06 4.22
C LEU A 243 -0.09 -1.27 4.83
N SER A 244 0.02 -1.34 6.15
CA SER A 244 0.49 -2.56 6.83
C SER A 244 -0.41 -3.75 6.52
N ARG A 245 -1.72 -3.54 6.55
CA ARG A 245 -2.70 -4.56 6.16
C ARG A 245 -2.55 -4.98 4.69
N ILE A 246 -2.41 -4.01 3.77
CA ILE A 246 -2.17 -4.30 2.35
C ILE A 246 -0.89 -5.12 2.17
N MET A 247 0.18 -4.78 2.87
CA MET A 247 1.46 -5.49 2.79
C MET A 247 1.33 -6.94 3.30
N ARG A 248 0.62 -7.15 4.43
CA ARG A 248 0.32 -8.49 4.96
C ARG A 248 -0.46 -9.33 3.96
N GLU A 249 -1.50 -8.78 3.34
CA GLU A 249 -2.28 -9.53 2.35
C GLU A 249 -1.56 -9.73 1.03
N MET A 250 -0.80 -8.73 0.58
CA MET A 250 0.01 -8.83 -0.62
C MET A 250 1.00 -9.98 -0.52
N ARG A 251 1.62 -10.18 0.66
CA ARG A 251 2.51 -11.30 0.94
C ARG A 251 1.86 -12.64 0.60
N PHE A 252 0.62 -12.86 1.03
CA PHE A 252 -0.16 -14.05 0.66
C PHE A 252 -0.51 -14.07 -0.83
N LEU A 253 -0.94 -12.94 -1.37
CA LEU A 253 -1.36 -12.80 -2.76
C LEU A 253 -0.25 -13.22 -3.74
N ILE A 254 1.01 -12.86 -3.49
CA ILE A 254 2.14 -13.21 -4.37
C ILE A 254 2.96 -14.41 -3.89
N ALA A 255 2.43 -15.15 -2.90
CA ALA A 255 3.01 -16.36 -2.32
C ALA A 255 4.44 -16.15 -1.75
N ILE A 256 4.68 -15.02 -1.10
CA ILE A 256 5.91 -14.82 -0.31
C ILE A 256 5.70 -15.45 1.07
N PRO A 257 6.60 -16.34 1.52
CA PRO A 257 6.49 -16.91 2.87
C PRO A 257 6.60 -15.82 3.95
N GLN A 258 5.90 -16.01 5.07
CA GLN A 258 5.84 -15.03 6.16
C GLN A 258 7.23 -14.61 6.70
N ASN A 259 8.15 -15.57 6.82
CA ASN A 259 9.52 -15.35 7.28
C ASN A 259 10.42 -14.64 6.26
N TYR A 260 9.96 -14.40 5.03
CA TYR A 260 10.68 -13.65 3.99
C TYR A 260 10.25 -12.19 3.92
N LEU A 261 8.98 -11.88 4.26
CA LEU A 261 8.47 -10.51 4.32
C LEU A 261 7.89 -10.26 5.71
N MET A 262 8.72 -9.68 6.56
CA MET A 262 8.35 -9.28 7.91
C MET A 262 8.03 -7.79 7.96
N ILE A 263 7.04 -7.42 8.78
CA ILE A 263 6.57 -6.06 8.92
C ILE A 263 6.74 -5.66 10.38
N ALA A 264 7.42 -4.56 10.62
CA ALA A 264 7.55 -3.94 11.93
C ALA A 264 6.73 -2.65 11.95
N GLU A 265 5.71 -2.62 12.81
CA GLU A 265 4.97 -1.42 13.13
C GLU A 265 5.51 -0.84 14.45
N SER A 266 5.91 0.43 14.44
CA SER A 266 6.22 1.14 15.69
C SER A 266 4.92 1.56 16.35
N SER A 267 4.81 1.42 17.68
CA SER A 267 3.72 2.06 18.41
C SER A 267 3.77 3.57 18.12
N GLY A 268 2.66 4.09 17.62
CA GLY A 268 2.62 5.37 16.92
C GLY A 268 3.10 6.54 17.77
N THR A 269 3.75 7.50 17.11
CA THR A 269 4.37 8.64 17.79
C THR A 269 3.35 9.64 18.34
N PRO A 270 3.52 10.14 19.57
CA PRO A 270 2.70 11.22 20.12
C PRO A 270 2.63 12.43 19.19
N VAL A 271 1.46 13.09 19.14
CA VAL A 271 1.20 14.19 18.20
C VAL A 271 2.19 15.35 18.35
N PHE A 272 2.60 15.68 19.57
CA PHE A 272 3.56 16.75 19.84
C PHE A 272 4.93 16.50 19.19
N LEU A 273 5.41 15.25 19.22
CA LEU A 273 6.71 14.86 18.67
C LEU A 273 6.70 14.87 17.13
N ARG A 274 5.54 14.60 16.51
CA ARG A 274 5.37 14.76 15.06
C ARG A 274 5.40 16.24 14.65
N LEU A 275 4.87 17.13 15.49
CA LEU A 275 4.80 18.57 15.22
C LEU A 275 6.18 19.21 15.27
N THR A 276 7.00 18.84 16.26
CA THR A 276 8.38 19.34 16.43
C THR A 276 9.26 18.92 15.25
N CYS A 277 9.18 17.66 14.81
CA CYS A 277 9.86 17.21 13.59
C CYS A 277 9.30 17.83 12.30
N ARG A 278 8.05 18.32 12.30
CA ARG A 278 7.45 19.01 11.13
C ARG A 278 8.08 20.36 10.87
N LEU A 279 8.33 21.11 11.94
CA LEU A 279 8.97 22.42 11.89
C LEU A 279 10.39 22.30 11.30
N PHE A 280 11.08 21.19 11.59
CA PHE A 280 12.45 20.87 11.18
C PHE A 280 12.70 20.71 9.66
N LEU A 281 11.71 20.28 8.88
CA LEU A 281 11.89 20.06 7.43
C LEU A 281 11.85 21.35 6.60
N LEU A 282 11.73 22.52 7.24
CA LEU A 282 11.81 23.82 6.57
C LEU A 282 13.29 24.23 6.39
N PRO A 283 13.74 24.52 5.16
CA PRO A 283 15.09 25.02 4.94
C PRO A 283 15.29 26.36 5.67
N GLY A 284 16.39 26.51 6.42
CA GLY A 284 16.78 27.77 7.09
C GLY A 284 16.67 27.82 8.62
N MET A 285 16.47 26.69 9.30
CA MET A 285 16.28 26.70 10.76
C MET A 285 17.54 26.99 11.60
N PHE A 286 17.36 27.88 12.58
CA PHE A 286 18.33 28.29 13.60
C PHE A 286 18.89 27.12 14.44
N ARG A 287 20.20 27.15 14.74
CA ARG A 287 20.94 26.13 15.54
C ARG A 287 20.22 25.74 16.85
N MET A 288 19.58 26.70 17.53
CA MET A 288 18.80 26.51 18.76
C MET A 288 17.68 25.47 18.61
N LEU A 289 16.93 25.53 17.51
CA LEU A 289 15.77 24.65 17.31
C LEU A 289 16.21 23.21 16.99
N ARG A 290 17.41 23.04 16.39
CA ARG A 290 18.06 21.74 16.20
C ARG A 290 18.49 21.12 17.52
N LEU A 291 19.08 21.91 18.43
CA LEU A 291 19.46 21.45 19.78
C LEU A 291 18.24 21.02 20.59
N LEU A 292 17.16 21.82 20.57
CA LEU A 292 15.90 21.48 21.23
C LEU A 292 15.31 20.17 20.67
N THR A 293 15.32 20.01 19.35
CA THR A 293 14.81 18.78 18.71
C THR A 293 15.66 17.56 19.08
N ARG A 294 16.99 17.69 19.13
CA ARG A 294 17.89 16.63 19.61
C ARG A 294 17.52 16.24 21.04
N ALA A 295 17.41 17.21 21.95
CA ALA A 295 17.00 16.94 23.33
C ALA A 295 15.66 16.21 23.42
N ILE A 296 14.65 16.65 22.66
CA ILE A 296 13.32 16.02 22.62
C ILE A 296 13.37 14.58 22.08
N LEU A 297 14.14 14.33 21.01
CA LEU A 297 14.29 12.98 20.45
C LEU A 297 15.06 12.06 21.40
N SER A 298 16.05 12.59 22.13
CA SER A 298 16.86 11.86 23.10
C SER A 298 15.99 11.23 24.19
N LEU A 299 14.97 11.97 24.67
CA LEU A 299 13.97 11.46 25.62
C LEU A 299 13.19 10.23 25.09
N SER A 300 13.16 10.02 23.77
CA SER A 300 12.43 8.92 23.13
C SER A 300 13.35 7.76 22.71
N LEU A 301 14.67 7.87 22.88
CA LEU A 301 15.62 6.84 22.41
C LEU A 301 15.51 5.55 23.20
N ASP A 302 15.39 5.60 24.52
CA ASP A 302 15.18 4.40 25.35
C ASP A 302 13.91 3.64 24.98
N TYR A 303 12.87 4.37 24.59
CA TYR A 303 11.64 3.77 24.07
C TYR A 303 11.90 3.08 22.72
N CYS A 304 12.54 3.77 21.77
CA CYS A 304 12.87 3.19 20.46
C CYS A 304 13.82 1.98 20.58
N LEU A 305 14.76 2.02 21.52
CA LEU A 305 15.69 0.92 21.79
C LEU A 305 14.92 -0.29 22.32
N ARG A 306 14.06 -0.11 23.33
CA ARG A 306 13.21 -1.19 23.87
C ARG A 306 12.30 -1.78 22.79
N GLU A 307 11.68 -0.95 21.96
CA GLU A 307 10.83 -1.41 20.87
C GLU A 307 11.64 -2.17 19.81
N SER A 308 12.84 -1.71 19.46
CA SER A 308 13.70 -2.42 18.51
C SER A 308 14.15 -3.79 19.04
N LEU A 309 14.47 -3.90 20.33
CA LEU A 309 14.79 -5.16 21.00
C LEU A 309 13.59 -6.11 21.04
N ARG A 310 12.39 -5.59 21.30
CA ARG A 310 11.14 -6.36 21.26
C ARG A 310 10.87 -6.92 19.87
N ILE A 311 11.02 -6.11 18.82
CA ILE A 311 10.88 -6.56 17.42
C ILE A 311 11.91 -7.65 17.12
N LYS A 312 13.16 -7.46 17.53
CA LYS A 312 14.24 -8.44 17.32
C LYS A 312 13.95 -9.78 18.02
N LEU A 313 13.38 -9.73 19.23
CA LEU A 313 12.94 -10.93 19.95
C LEU A 313 11.78 -11.62 19.22
N ALA A 314 10.74 -10.87 18.85
CA ALA A 314 9.58 -11.41 18.13
C ALA A 314 9.94 -12.02 16.77
N ILE A 315 10.95 -11.48 16.07
CA ILE A 315 11.50 -12.09 14.84
C ILE A 315 12.15 -13.44 15.16
N LYS A 316 12.96 -13.52 16.22
CA LYS A 316 13.62 -14.77 16.64
C LYS A 316 12.62 -15.84 17.05
N GLU A 317 11.55 -15.44 17.74
CA GLU A 317 10.48 -16.34 18.19
C GLU A 317 9.50 -16.70 17.08
N GLY A 318 9.59 -16.05 15.90
CA GLY A 318 8.67 -16.26 14.77
C GLY A 318 7.27 -15.70 15.00
N ILE A 319 7.10 -14.79 15.96
CA ILE A 319 5.80 -14.25 16.40
C ILE A 319 5.43 -12.98 15.62
N LEU A 320 6.39 -12.29 15.00
CA LEU A 320 6.15 -11.00 14.36
C LEU A 320 5.22 -11.13 13.13
N ASP A 321 4.12 -10.37 13.15
CA ASP A 321 3.30 -10.03 11.98
C ASP A 321 2.79 -8.58 11.97
#